data_AF-A0A9E2AFH1-F1
#
_entry.id   AF-A0A9E2AFH1-F1
#
_cell.length_a   1.000
_cell.length_b   1.000
_cell.length_c   1.000
_cell.angle_alpha   90.00
_cell.angle_beta   90.00
_cell.angle_gamma   90.00
#
_symmetry.space_group_name_H-M   'P 1'
#
loop_
_entity.id
_entity.type
_entity.pdbx_description
1 polymer ?
#
loop_
_entity_poly.entity_id
_entity_poly.type
_entity_poly.pdbx_seq_one_letter_code
_entity_poly.pdbx_strand_id
1 'polypeptide(L)'
;HAAIEATGMALPSETVEKGMASDAILLGAVGHPKYDNDPKAKVRPEQGLLGIRKALQLYSNIRPITIFDELIGASSLKPEVLRGADILFFRELTGGIYFGERGRVASGTAAYDTMFYSKSEVSRIIHTAFKSAKTRRGILHSVDKANVLESSRIWRETVQEIAPKYPDVELHHMFVDNAAMQLIRDPKQFDVVVTGNLFGDILTDEASQIAGSLGMLASASVGDHTGIYEPVHGSAPDIAGQDIANPIATILSVALMLDIAGGHSAASQMIVDSVRSFLKTGYRTKELSDKSTDPARILGCTACGDQIVKIIKAEAHSNSTLHV
;
A
#
# COMPACT_ATOMS: atom_id res chain seq x y z
N HIS A 1 -15.26 7.65 10.49
CA HIS A 1 -16.51 8.37 10.81
C HIS A 1 -17.30 7.66 11.90
N ALA A 2 -17.50 6.33 11.83
CA ALA A 2 -18.22 5.55 12.86
C ALA A 2 -17.76 5.84 14.31
N ALA A 3 -16.45 5.86 14.58
CA ALA A 3 -15.93 6.20 15.91
C ALA A 3 -16.28 7.62 16.37
N ILE A 4 -16.25 8.59 15.44
CA ILE A 4 -16.61 10.00 15.71
C ILE A 4 -18.09 10.09 16.06
N GLU A 5 -18.95 9.37 15.34
CA GLU A 5 -20.40 9.39 15.58
C GLU A 5 -20.76 8.73 16.90
N ALA A 6 -20.04 7.67 17.30
CA ALA A 6 -20.27 6.98 18.55
C ALA A 6 -19.66 7.67 19.78
N THR A 7 -18.49 8.30 19.64
CA THR A 7 -17.69 8.76 20.79
C THR A 7 -17.28 10.24 20.73
N GLY A 8 -17.50 10.91 19.60
CA GLY A 8 -16.96 12.24 19.32
C GLY A 8 -15.47 12.25 18.91
N MET A 9 -14.77 11.10 18.99
CA MET A 9 -13.34 10.98 18.71
C MET A 9 -13.08 10.16 17.45
N ALA A 10 -12.08 10.55 16.66
CA ALA A 10 -11.66 9.77 15.48
C ALA A 10 -10.95 8.46 15.85
N LEU A 11 -10.32 8.42 17.03
CA LEU A 11 -9.62 7.26 17.57
C LEU A 11 -9.80 7.19 19.09
N PRO A 12 -10.79 6.41 19.58
CA PRO A 12 -10.95 6.13 21.00
C PRO A 12 -9.74 5.36 21.56
N SER A 13 -9.36 5.61 22.82
CA SER A 13 -8.22 4.92 23.46
C SER A 13 -8.40 3.41 23.50
N GLU A 14 -9.62 2.93 23.75
CA GLU A 14 -9.96 1.49 23.74
C GLU A 14 -9.63 0.82 22.40
N THR A 15 -9.77 1.54 21.27
CA THR A 15 -9.39 1.02 19.95
C THR A 15 -7.88 0.82 19.84
N VAL A 16 -7.10 1.74 20.41
CA VAL A 16 -5.63 1.63 20.45
C VAL A 16 -5.21 0.47 21.34
N GLU A 17 -5.81 0.35 22.54
CA GLU A 17 -5.51 -0.73 23.48
C GLU A 17 -5.80 -2.11 22.86
N LYS A 18 -6.96 -2.28 22.23
CA LYS A 18 -7.30 -3.51 21.49
C LYS A 18 -6.34 -3.77 20.33
N GLY A 19 -5.96 -2.72 19.60
CA GLY A 19 -4.98 -2.82 18.52
C GLY A 19 -3.62 -3.31 19.02
N MET A 20 -3.10 -2.72 20.09
CA MET A 20 -1.82 -3.13 20.71
C MET A 20 -1.84 -4.55 21.28
N ALA A 21 -3.01 -5.06 21.68
CA ALA A 21 -3.18 -6.41 22.18
C ALA A 21 -3.40 -7.46 21.07
N SER A 22 -3.52 -7.05 19.81
CA SER A 22 -3.78 -7.93 18.67
C SER A 22 -2.48 -8.29 17.93
N ASP A 23 -2.44 -9.47 17.31
CA ASP A 23 -1.30 -9.86 16.45
C ASP A 23 -1.26 -9.07 15.13
N ALA A 24 -2.43 -8.76 14.59
CA ALA A 24 -2.62 -7.99 13.37
C ALA A 24 -3.96 -7.25 13.40
N ILE A 25 -4.06 -6.17 12.64
CA ILE A 25 -5.29 -5.39 12.45
C ILE A 25 -5.64 -5.41 10.96
N LEU A 26 -6.81 -5.93 10.61
CA LEU A 26 -7.39 -5.74 9.30
C LEU A 26 -8.30 -4.51 9.34
N LEU A 27 -7.95 -3.48 8.58
CA LEU A 27 -8.70 -2.23 8.49
C LEU A 27 -9.39 -2.13 7.12
N GLY A 28 -10.66 -1.72 7.14
CA GLY A 28 -11.45 -1.49 5.93
C GLY A 28 -11.07 -0.18 5.25
N ALA A 29 -11.86 0.86 5.45
CA ALA A 29 -11.56 2.19 4.93
C ALA A 29 -11.95 3.29 5.92
N VAL A 30 -11.23 4.41 5.86
CA VAL A 30 -11.46 5.60 6.68
C VAL A 30 -11.74 6.79 5.77
N GLY A 31 -12.64 7.68 6.21
CA GLY A 31 -13.05 8.88 5.45
C GLY A 31 -14.56 8.93 5.24
N HIS A 32 -15.10 10.14 5.09
CA HIS A 32 -16.49 10.38 4.68
C HIS A 32 -16.66 11.87 4.27
N PRO A 33 -17.34 12.19 3.15
CA PRO A 33 -17.45 13.55 2.59
C PRO A 33 -17.97 14.62 3.56
N LYS A 34 -18.81 14.19 4.51
CA LYS A 34 -19.29 14.99 5.65
C LYS A 34 -18.16 15.71 6.40
N TYR A 35 -16.98 15.10 6.51
CA TYR A 35 -15.83 15.66 7.22
C TYR A 35 -14.83 16.33 6.27
N ASP A 36 -14.72 15.86 5.03
CA ASP A 36 -13.77 16.40 4.05
C ASP A 36 -14.16 17.82 3.62
N ASN A 37 -15.44 18.04 3.33
CA ASN A 37 -15.94 19.31 2.79
C ASN A 37 -16.16 20.40 3.84
N ASP A 38 -16.02 20.09 5.13
CA ASP A 38 -16.10 21.10 6.19
C ASP A 38 -14.68 21.54 6.62
N PRO A 39 -14.19 22.71 6.17
CA PRO A 39 -12.88 23.22 6.58
C PRO A 39 -12.82 23.55 8.08
N LYS A 40 -13.96 23.68 8.77
CA LYS A 40 -14.05 23.96 10.22
C LYS A 40 -14.17 22.70 11.06
N ALA A 41 -14.22 21.51 10.46
CA ALA A 41 -14.30 20.25 11.18
C ALA A 41 -13.11 20.12 12.15
N LYS A 42 -13.42 20.11 13.46
CA LYS A 42 -12.42 19.96 14.53
C LYS A 42 -11.84 18.55 14.58
N VAL A 43 -12.64 17.56 14.21
CA VAL A 43 -12.28 16.14 14.20
C VAL A 43 -12.52 15.60 12.80
N ARG A 44 -11.52 14.90 12.27
CA ARG A 44 -11.55 14.29 10.93
C ARG A 44 -11.22 12.80 11.03
N PRO A 45 -11.86 11.91 10.25
CA PRO A 45 -11.57 10.48 10.26
C PRO A 45 -10.07 10.16 10.07
N GLU A 46 -9.39 10.90 9.21
CA GLU A 46 -7.97 10.71 8.84
C GLU A 46 -7.04 10.94 10.04
N GLN A 47 -7.45 11.79 11.00
CA GLN A 47 -6.72 11.95 12.26
C GLN A 47 -6.66 10.64 13.05
N GLY A 48 -7.69 9.80 12.96
CA GLY A 48 -7.70 8.50 13.61
C GLY A 48 -6.73 7.51 12.95
N LEU A 49 -6.65 7.50 11.62
CA LEU A 49 -5.71 6.66 10.88
C LEU A 49 -4.25 7.07 11.15
N LEU A 50 -3.95 8.37 11.13
CA LEU A 50 -2.62 8.88 11.50
C LEU A 50 -2.31 8.60 12.97
N GLY A 51 -3.30 8.75 13.85
CA GLY A 51 -3.18 8.51 15.28
C GLY A 51 -2.83 7.05 15.59
N ILE A 52 -3.52 6.08 14.98
CA ILE A 52 -3.29 4.66 15.26
C ILE A 52 -1.95 4.19 14.68
N ARG A 53 -1.58 4.66 13.49
CA ARG A 53 -0.25 4.38 12.89
C ARG A 53 0.88 4.88 13.79
N LYS A 54 0.73 6.09 14.36
CA LYS A 54 1.72 6.63 15.31
C LYS A 54 1.73 5.86 16.63
N ALA A 55 0.56 5.54 17.18
CA ALA A 55 0.45 4.82 18.45
C ALA A 55 1.07 3.42 18.39
N LEU A 56 0.90 2.73 17.25
CA LEU A 56 1.49 1.41 16.99
C LEU A 56 2.90 1.48 16.39
N GLN A 57 3.47 2.68 16.21
CA GLN A 57 4.80 2.90 15.63
C GLN A 57 5.00 2.25 14.25
N LEU A 58 3.99 2.31 13.38
CA LEU A 58 4.00 1.69 12.06
C LEU A 58 4.82 2.51 11.08
N TYR A 59 6.14 2.36 11.10
CA TYR A 59 7.06 3.21 10.34
C TYR A 59 7.26 2.82 8.89
N SER A 60 6.85 1.62 8.47
CA SER A 60 7.00 1.17 7.09
C SER A 60 5.64 0.86 6.48
N ASN A 61 5.31 1.54 5.38
CA ASN A 61 4.20 1.18 4.53
C ASN A 61 4.70 0.38 3.33
N ILE A 62 4.18 -0.84 3.19
CA ILE A 62 4.50 -1.79 2.14
C ILE A 62 3.32 -1.82 1.17
N ARG A 63 3.58 -1.50 -0.11
CA ARG A 63 2.57 -1.46 -1.17
C ARG A 63 3.04 -2.26 -2.39
N PRO A 64 2.55 -3.49 -2.61
CA PRO A 64 2.77 -4.20 -3.85
C PRO A 64 1.95 -3.57 -4.98
N ILE A 65 2.60 -3.28 -6.10
CA ILE A 65 2.01 -2.86 -7.36
C ILE A 65 2.24 -3.97 -8.37
N THR A 66 1.29 -4.90 -8.42
CA THR A 66 1.32 -6.05 -9.32
C THR A 66 0.37 -5.82 -10.48
N ILE A 67 0.87 -5.93 -11.71
CA ILE A 67 0.05 -5.86 -12.92
C ILE A 67 -0.55 -7.24 -13.20
N PHE A 68 -1.88 -7.32 -13.24
CA PHE A 68 -2.59 -8.51 -13.71
C PHE A 68 -2.80 -8.40 -15.22
N ASP A 69 -2.30 -9.37 -15.98
CA ASP A 69 -2.43 -9.38 -17.45
C ASP A 69 -3.89 -9.28 -17.91
N GLU A 70 -4.80 -9.87 -17.14
CA GLU A 70 -6.23 -9.87 -17.39
C GLU A 70 -6.89 -8.49 -17.19
N LEU A 71 -6.19 -7.56 -16.53
CA LEU A 71 -6.62 -6.18 -16.28
C LEU A 71 -5.72 -5.15 -16.98
N ILE A 72 -4.78 -5.59 -17.82
CA ILE A 72 -3.79 -4.68 -18.43
C ILE A 72 -4.44 -3.58 -19.29
N GLY A 73 -5.62 -3.85 -19.84
CA GLY A 73 -6.43 -2.88 -20.59
C GLY A 73 -7.10 -1.80 -19.74
N ALA A 74 -7.11 -1.94 -18.41
CA ALA A 74 -7.62 -0.91 -17.50
C ALA A 74 -6.65 0.26 -17.34
N SER A 75 -5.37 0.06 -17.65
CA SER A 75 -4.38 1.14 -17.62
C SER A 75 -4.50 2.05 -18.83
N SER A 76 -4.12 3.32 -18.65
CA SER A 76 -3.94 4.28 -19.73
C SER A 76 -2.62 4.11 -20.50
N LEU A 77 -1.68 3.28 -20.00
CA LEU A 77 -0.42 3.00 -20.68
C LEU A 77 -0.53 1.82 -21.64
N LYS A 78 0.38 1.76 -22.62
CA LYS A 78 0.45 0.68 -23.58
C LYS A 78 0.75 -0.66 -22.88
N PRO A 79 0.04 -1.76 -23.21
CA PRO A 79 0.23 -3.05 -22.53
C PRO A 79 1.68 -3.56 -22.49
N GLU A 80 2.45 -3.37 -23.56
CA GLU A 80 3.85 -3.79 -23.65
C GLU A 80 4.83 -3.04 -22.70
N VAL A 81 4.43 -1.87 -22.22
CA VAL A 81 5.17 -1.11 -21.19
C VAL A 81 4.97 -1.75 -19.82
N LEU A 82 3.75 -2.20 -19.53
CA LEU A 82 3.34 -2.69 -18.21
C LEU A 82 3.52 -4.18 -17.97
N ARG A 83 3.38 -5.00 -19.02
CA ARG A 83 3.34 -6.45 -18.88
C ARG A 83 4.60 -6.97 -18.19
N GLY A 84 4.41 -7.64 -17.06
CA GLY A 84 5.50 -8.17 -16.23
C GLY A 84 6.07 -7.19 -15.21
N ALA A 85 5.53 -5.98 -15.08
CA ALA A 85 5.87 -5.09 -13.98
C ALA A 85 5.28 -5.65 -12.66
N ASP A 86 6.15 -5.77 -11.67
CA ASP A 86 5.81 -6.17 -10.30
C ASP A 86 6.77 -5.44 -9.37
N ILE A 87 6.23 -4.42 -8.69
CA ILE A 87 7.00 -3.45 -7.91
C ILE A 87 6.53 -3.52 -6.46
N LEU A 88 7.47 -3.58 -5.51
CA LEU A 88 7.18 -3.52 -4.08
C LEU A 88 7.72 -2.23 -3.49
N PHE A 89 6.82 -1.34 -3.08
CA PHE A 89 7.19 -0.08 -2.44
C PHE A 89 7.32 -0.22 -0.93
N PHE A 90 8.37 0.40 -0.38
CA PHE A 90 8.60 0.67 1.03
C PHE A 90 8.62 2.19 1.24
N ARG A 91 7.53 2.70 1.79
CA ARG A 91 7.37 4.12 2.13
C ARG A 91 7.57 4.29 3.63
N GLU A 92 8.45 5.22 4.05
CA GLU A 92 8.50 5.62 5.46
C GLU A 92 7.17 6.28 5.86
N LEU A 93 6.58 5.92 6.99
CA LEU A 93 5.18 6.26 7.28
C LEU A 93 4.99 7.15 8.53
N THR A 94 6.00 7.33 9.38
CA THR A 94 5.87 8.00 10.69
C THR A 94 6.76 9.24 10.87
N GLY A 95 7.57 9.60 9.87
CA GLY A 95 8.48 10.74 9.89
C GLY A 95 8.32 11.63 8.65
N GLY A 96 9.35 12.41 8.37
CA GLY A 96 9.35 13.35 7.26
C GLY A 96 8.41 14.54 7.47
N ILE A 97 8.05 15.21 6.37
CA ILE A 97 7.27 16.45 6.39
C ILE A 97 5.86 16.29 7.00
N TYR A 98 5.32 15.07 7.02
CA TYR A 98 3.99 14.79 7.59
C TYR A 98 3.96 14.76 9.11
N PHE A 99 5.11 14.65 9.76
CA PHE A 99 5.22 14.63 11.22
C PHE A 99 6.19 15.69 11.77
N GLY A 100 6.90 16.39 10.88
CA GLY A 100 7.74 17.53 11.26
C GLY A 100 6.94 18.74 11.74
N GLU A 101 7.65 19.63 12.41
CA GLU A 101 7.12 20.91 12.89
C GLU A 101 6.50 21.70 11.73
N ARG A 102 5.37 22.36 12.02
CA ARG A 102 4.66 23.19 11.06
C ARG A 102 4.01 24.36 11.76
N GLY A 103 3.85 25.46 11.04
CA GLY A 103 3.24 26.65 11.60
C GLY A 103 2.91 27.70 10.57
N ARG A 104 2.06 28.64 10.96
CA ARG A 104 1.85 29.91 10.24
C ARG A 104 2.64 31.01 10.95
N VAL A 105 3.32 31.84 10.17
CA VAL A 105 4.12 32.97 10.63
C VAL A 105 3.67 34.26 9.93
N ALA A 106 4.27 35.40 10.30
CA ALA A 106 3.93 36.71 9.73
C ALA A 106 2.41 37.02 9.78
N SER A 107 1.81 36.84 10.95
CA SER A 107 0.37 37.04 11.19
C SER A 107 -0.53 36.23 10.23
N GLY A 108 -0.05 35.07 9.77
CA GLY A 108 -0.81 34.16 8.92
C GLY A 108 -0.56 34.29 7.42
N THR A 109 0.29 35.24 6.99
CA THR A 109 0.61 35.47 5.57
C THR A 109 1.73 34.57 5.03
N ALA A 110 2.42 33.84 5.92
CA ALA A 110 3.41 32.83 5.56
C ALA A 110 3.19 31.56 6.39
N ALA A 111 3.69 30.43 5.90
CA ALA A 111 3.64 29.14 6.58
C ALA A 111 4.91 28.34 6.28
N TYR A 112 5.18 27.35 7.13
CA TYR A 112 6.27 26.41 6.94
C TYR A 112 5.85 25.00 7.36
N ASP A 113 6.49 24.02 6.73
CA ASP A 113 6.44 22.61 7.07
C ASP A 113 7.87 22.06 6.99
N THR A 114 8.29 21.32 8.01
CA THR A 114 9.67 20.86 8.13
C THR A 114 9.81 19.40 7.71
N MET A 115 10.62 19.13 6.68
CA MET A 115 11.02 17.76 6.34
C MET A 115 12.25 17.35 7.15
N PHE A 116 12.06 16.46 8.12
CA PHE A 116 13.13 15.95 8.98
C PHE A 116 13.21 14.42 8.93
N TYR A 117 14.44 13.90 8.94
CA TYR A 117 14.74 12.49 9.18
C TYR A 117 16.03 12.36 9.98
N SER A 118 16.02 11.46 10.95
CA SER A 118 17.22 10.96 11.62
C SER A 118 17.74 9.68 10.94
N LYS A 119 19.02 9.37 11.12
CA LYS A 119 19.62 8.12 10.60
C LYS A 119 18.90 6.87 11.12
N SER A 120 18.41 6.87 12.37
CA SER A 120 17.68 5.72 12.93
C SER A 120 16.33 5.49 12.26
N GLU A 121 15.58 6.57 11.96
CA GLU A 121 14.31 6.47 11.23
C GLU A 121 14.50 5.93 9.81
N VAL A 122 15.58 6.34 9.13
CA VAL A 122 15.92 5.82 7.80
C VAL A 122 16.41 4.38 7.90
N SER A 123 17.33 4.08 8.81
CA SER A 123 17.99 2.76 8.90
C SER A 123 17.00 1.60 9.04
N ARG A 124 15.97 1.73 9.89
CA ARG A 124 14.98 0.67 10.12
C ARG A 124 14.23 0.26 8.86
N ILE A 125 13.79 1.21 8.03
CA ILE A 125 13.07 0.89 6.79
C ILE A 125 14.01 0.38 5.69
N ILE A 126 15.23 0.92 5.61
CA ILE A 126 16.23 0.47 4.64
C ILE A 126 16.59 -1.00 4.86
N HIS A 127 16.78 -1.43 6.11
CA HIS A 127 17.02 -2.84 6.43
C HIS A 127 15.88 -3.77 5.95
N THR A 128 14.63 -3.36 6.13
CA THR A 128 13.46 -4.13 5.68
C THR A 128 13.35 -4.18 4.16
N ALA A 129 13.62 -3.07 3.48
CA ALA A 129 13.61 -3.01 2.02
C ALA A 129 14.71 -3.89 1.40
N PHE A 130 15.94 -3.86 1.94
CA PHE A 130 17.02 -4.75 1.48
C PHE A 130 16.70 -6.24 1.71
N LYS A 131 16.17 -6.60 2.88
CA LYS A 131 15.74 -7.98 3.16
C LYS A 131 14.69 -8.47 2.15
N SER A 132 13.76 -7.59 1.78
CA SER A 132 12.71 -7.89 0.81
C SER A 132 13.24 -7.99 -0.62
N ALA A 133 14.20 -7.12 -1.00
CA ALA A 133 14.85 -7.21 -2.31
C ALA A 133 15.60 -8.54 -2.47
N LYS A 134 16.26 -9.01 -1.41
CA LYS A 134 16.98 -10.29 -1.39
C LYS A 134 16.09 -11.51 -1.64
N THR A 135 14.83 -11.49 -1.22
CA THR A 135 13.88 -12.59 -1.46
C THR A 135 13.11 -12.44 -2.78
N ARG A 136 13.33 -11.33 -3.49
CA ARG A 136 12.72 -11.01 -4.79
C ARG A 136 13.76 -11.10 -5.90
N ARG A 137 13.88 -10.08 -6.77
CA ARG A 137 14.80 -10.07 -7.91
C ARG A 137 16.19 -9.55 -7.56
N GLY A 138 16.43 -9.22 -6.28
CA GLY A 138 17.72 -8.74 -5.81
C GLY A 138 18.02 -7.29 -6.21
N ILE A 139 17.01 -6.48 -6.54
CA ILE A 139 17.21 -5.09 -6.98
C ILE A 139 16.48 -4.13 -6.03
N LEU A 140 17.21 -3.15 -5.49
CA LEU A 140 16.68 -2.08 -4.64
C LEU A 140 16.91 -0.71 -5.27
N HIS A 141 15.83 0.03 -5.49
CA HIS A 141 15.87 1.44 -5.87
C HIS A 141 15.62 2.31 -4.63
N SER A 142 16.61 3.07 -4.20
CA SER A 142 16.44 4.13 -3.19
C SER A 142 16.13 5.45 -3.87
N VAL A 143 14.97 6.04 -3.59
CA VAL A 143 14.52 7.29 -4.21
C VAL A 143 14.65 8.46 -3.25
N ASP A 144 15.26 9.56 -3.69
CA ASP A 144 15.50 10.76 -2.87
C ASP A 144 15.54 12.06 -3.71
N LYS A 145 15.89 13.19 -3.10
CA LYS A 145 16.25 14.43 -3.80
C LYS A 145 17.58 15.00 -3.28
N ALA A 146 18.61 14.15 -3.16
CA ALA A 146 19.88 14.48 -2.50
C ALA A 146 20.68 15.61 -3.20
N ASN A 147 20.37 15.91 -4.46
CA ASN A 147 20.95 17.05 -5.16
C ASN A 147 20.44 18.42 -4.66
N VAL A 148 19.33 18.46 -3.91
CA VAL A 148 18.73 19.70 -3.40
C VAL A 148 18.54 19.68 -1.89
N LEU A 149 18.07 18.57 -1.30
CA LEU A 149 17.60 18.51 0.09
C LEU A 149 18.59 17.82 1.03
N GLU A 150 18.93 18.45 2.15
CA GLU A 150 19.80 17.85 3.19
C GLU A 150 19.19 16.59 3.81
N SER A 151 17.87 16.58 4.07
CA SER A 151 17.16 15.39 4.57
C SER A 151 17.30 14.20 3.61
N SER A 152 17.34 14.46 2.31
CA SER A 152 17.59 13.43 1.29
C SER A 152 19.06 13.01 1.20
N ARG A 153 20.02 13.87 1.60
CA ARG A 153 21.43 13.47 1.72
C ARG A 153 21.63 12.54 2.91
N ILE A 154 21.07 12.86 4.07
CA ILE A 154 21.03 11.93 5.23
C ILE A 154 20.42 10.59 4.85
N TRP A 155 19.33 10.60 4.07
CA TRP A 155 18.72 9.38 3.54
C TRP A 155 19.72 8.57 2.70
N ARG A 156 20.32 9.19 1.68
CA ARG A 156 21.26 8.54 0.76
C ARG A 156 22.51 8.02 1.47
N GLU A 157 23.11 8.82 2.35
CA GLU A 157 24.27 8.43 3.16
C GLU A 157 23.94 7.20 4.01
N THR A 158 22.79 7.18 4.68
CA THR A 158 22.36 6.04 5.50
C THR A 158 22.18 4.78 4.66
N VAL A 159 21.60 4.90 3.45
CA VAL A 159 21.47 3.77 2.52
C VAL A 159 22.84 3.23 2.11
N GLN A 160 23.79 4.11 1.79
CA GLN A 160 25.15 3.74 1.40
C GLN A 160 25.93 3.09 2.56
N GLU A 161 25.73 3.55 3.80
CA GLU A 161 26.32 2.94 5.00
C GLU A 161 25.79 1.53 5.25
N ILE A 162 24.53 1.25 4.89
CA ILE A 162 23.88 -0.06 5.11
C ILE A 162 24.17 -1.04 3.97
N ALA A 163 24.28 -0.55 2.73
CA ALA A 163 24.41 -1.39 1.52
C ALA A 163 25.50 -2.48 1.61
N PRO A 164 26.69 -2.26 2.19
CA PRO A 164 27.71 -3.31 2.33
C PRO A 164 27.27 -4.54 3.14
N LYS A 165 26.21 -4.43 3.96
CA LYS A 165 25.63 -5.55 4.71
C LYS A 165 24.74 -6.45 3.85
N TYR A 166 24.45 -6.04 2.62
CA TYR A 166 23.57 -6.74 1.67
C TYR A 166 24.24 -6.85 0.29
N PRO A 167 25.41 -7.52 0.18
CA PRO A 167 26.19 -7.55 -1.06
C PRO A 167 25.48 -8.25 -2.22
N ASP A 168 24.47 -9.07 -1.92
CA ASP A 168 23.67 -9.83 -2.88
C ASP A 168 22.53 -8.99 -3.52
N VAL A 169 22.37 -7.72 -3.12
CA VAL A 169 21.33 -6.82 -3.63
C VAL A 169 21.97 -5.69 -4.44
N GLU A 170 21.56 -5.56 -5.70
CA GLU A 170 21.92 -4.44 -6.56
C GLU A 170 21.19 -3.17 -6.09
N LEU A 171 21.95 -2.14 -5.71
CA LEU A 171 21.43 -0.86 -5.26
C LEU A 171 21.52 0.19 -6.36
N HIS A 172 20.38 0.79 -6.70
CA HIS A 172 20.30 2.00 -7.50
C HIS A 172 19.78 3.17 -6.68
N HIS A 173 20.40 4.34 -6.86
CA HIS A 173 19.82 5.58 -6.37
C HIS A 173 19.17 6.36 -7.51
N MET A 174 17.97 6.87 -7.26
CA MET A 174 17.23 7.63 -8.26
C MET A 174 16.67 8.91 -7.64
N PHE A 175 16.65 10.01 -8.38
CA PHE A 175 15.95 11.20 -7.92
C PHE A 175 14.44 11.06 -8.14
N VAL A 176 13.63 11.59 -7.23
CA VAL A 176 12.16 11.43 -7.23
C VAL A 176 11.48 11.87 -8.54
N ASP A 177 11.97 12.93 -9.17
CA ASP A 177 11.50 13.39 -10.48
C ASP A 177 11.84 12.40 -11.61
N ASN A 178 13.04 11.83 -11.60
CA ASN A 178 13.37 10.76 -12.54
C ASN A 178 12.57 9.47 -12.24
N ALA A 179 12.35 9.14 -10.97
CA ALA A 179 11.54 7.98 -10.58
C ALA A 179 10.11 8.06 -11.13
N ALA A 180 9.47 9.22 -11.02
CA ALA A 180 8.16 9.46 -11.64
C ALA A 180 8.20 9.21 -13.17
N MET A 181 9.18 9.80 -13.86
CA MET A 181 9.35 9.57 -15.30
C MET A 181 9.58 8.09 -15.66
N GLN A 182 10.38 7.38 -14.86
CA GLN A 182 10.72 5.97 -15.09
C GLN A 182 9.55 5.03 -14.81
N LEU A 183 8.70 5.32 -13.82
CA LEU A 183 7.49 4.52 -13.55
C LEU A 183 6.56 4.48 -14.76
N ILE A 184 6.47 5.60 -15.49
CA ILE A 184 5.68 5.67 -16.73
C ILE A 184 6.43 5.02 -17.90
N ARG A 185 7.73 5.26 -18.02
CA ARG A 185 8.52 4.87 -19.20
C ARG A 185 8.83 3.37 -19.23
N ASP A 186 9.32 2.82 -18.12
CA ASP A 186 9.73 1.42 -18.00
C ASP A 186 9.57 0.93 -16.56
N PRO A 187 8.33 0.69 -16.10
CA PRO A 187 8.07 0.25 -14.72
C PRO A 187 8.69 -1.11 -14.39
N LYS A 188 9.03 -1.92 -15.40
CA LYS A 188 9.61 -3.27 -15.25
C LYS A 188 11.01 -3.24 -14.65
N GLN A 189 11.72 -2.11 -14.72
CA GLN A 189 13.04 -1.96 -14.11
C GLN A 189 13.00 -1.99 -12.58
N PHE A 190 11.85 -1.65 -11.97
CA PHE A 190 11.72 -1.58 -10.52
C PHE A 190 11.33 -2.93 -9.93
N ASP A 191 12.12 -3.42 -8.97
CA ASP A 191 11.74 -4.54 -8.10
C ASP A 191 11.28 -4.04 -6.74
N VAL A 192 12.21 -3.64 -5.87
CA VAL A 192 11.89 -2.98 -4.60
C VAL A 192 12.24 -1.50 -4.71
N VAL A 193 11.32 -0.63 -4.28
CA VAL A 193 11.52 0.82 -4.22
C VAL A 193 11.40 1.27 -2.77
N VAL A 194 12.39 1.98 -2.24
CA VAL A 194 12.36 2.52 -0.88
C VAL A 194 12.53 4.03 -0.90
N THR A 195 11.69 4.74 -0.15
CA THR A 195 11.68 6.21 -0.16
C THR A 195 11.01 6.81 1.08
N GLY A 196 11.24 8.10 1.32
CA GLY A 196 10.63 8.84 2.42
C GLY A 196 9.13 9.09 2.22
N ASN A 197 8.44 9.43 3.30
CA ASN A 197 6.98 9.55 3.39
C ASN A 197 6.31 10.30 2.24
N LEU A 198 6.65 11.58 2.01
CA LEU A 198 6.03 12.39 0.96
C LEU A 198 6.28 11.82 -0.44
N PHE A 199 7.50 11.40 -0.74
CA PHE A 199 7.84 10.85 -2.05
C PHE A 199 7.16 9.50 -2.28
N GLY A 200 7.11 8.66 -1.25
CA GLY A 200 6.41 7.38 -1.31
C GLY A 200 4.91 7.56 -1.49
N ASP A 201 4.31 8.56 -0.86
CA ASP A 201 2.90 8.91 -1.08
C ASP A 201 2.62 9.14 -2.57
N ILE A 202 3.38 10.05 -3.18
CA ILE A 202 3.21 10.46 -4.57
C ILE A 202 3.50 9.28 -5.53
N LEU A 203 4.65 8.62 -5.38
CA LEU A 203 5.08 7.58 -6.32
C LEU A 203 4.21 6.33 -6.23
N THR A 204 3.73 5.97 -5.03
CA THR A 204 2.86 4.81 -4.89
C THR A 204 1.49 5.09 -5.49
N ASP A 205 0.93 6.29 -5.35
CA ASP A 205 -0.33 6.67 -6.00
C ASP A 205 -0.17 6.77 -7.53
N GLU A 206 0.98 7.26 -8.02
CA GLU A 206 1.32 7.23 -9.45
C GLU A 206 1.37 5.78 -9.98
N ALA A 207 2.12 4.90 -9.33
CA ALA A 207 2.23 3.48 -9.71
C ALA A 207 0.87 2.75 -9.64
N SER A 208 0.04 3.13 -8.66
CA SER A 208 -1.33 2.64 -8.50
C SER A 208 -2.22 2.99 -9.69
N GLN A 209 -2.15 4.25 -10.15
CA GLN A 209 -2.89 4.71 -11.33
C GLN A 209 -2.38 4.04 -12.61
N ILE A 210 -1.07 3.82 -12.70
CA ILE A 210 -0.44 3.10 -13.81
C ILE A 210 -0.91 1.64 -13.87
N ALA A 211 -1.16 1.00 -12.72
CA ALA A 211 -1.69 -0.36 -12.67
C ALA A 211 -3.14 -0.49 -13.16
N GLY A 212 -3.89 0.61 -13.20
CA GLY A 212 -5.21 0.69 -13.84
C GLY A 212 -6.42 0.37 -12.94
N SER A 213 -6.23 -0.08 -11.70
CA SER A 213 -7.34 -0.24 -10.74
C SER A 213 -6.90 -0.04 -9.29
N LEU A 214 -7.51 0.93 -8.63
CA LEU A 214 -7.32 1.19 -7.20
C LEU A 214 -7.93 0.06 -6.34
N GLY A 215 -9.01 -0.59 -6.81
CA GLY A 215 -9.67 -1.70 -6.12
C GLY A 215 -8.86 -3.00 -6.04
N MET A 216 -7.66 -3.03 -6.63
CA MET A 216 -6.72 -4.16 -6.58
C MET A 216 -5.56 -3.95 -5.60
N LEU A 217 -5.46 -2.79 -4.96
CA LEU A 217 -4.24 -2.37 -4.28
C LEU A 217 -4.35 -2.59 -2.77
N ALA A 218 -3.58 -3.56 -2.30
CA ALA A 218 -3.38 -3.85 -0.89
C ALA A 218 -2.24 -3.00 -0.32
N SER A 219 -2.25 -2.83 1.01
CA SER A 219 -1.13 -2.25 1.72
C SER A 219 -0.98 -2.86 3.12
N ALA A 220 0.25 -2.83 3.62
CA ALA A 220 0.58 -3.18 4.99
C ALA A 220 1.36 -2.03 5.64
N SER A 221 0.88 -1.53 6.77
CA SER A 221 1.59 -0.58 7.63
C SER A 221 2.17 -1.35 8.80
N VAL A 222 3.50 -1.43 8.88
CA VAL A 222 4.21 -2.30 9.83
C VAL A 222 5.21 -1.51 10.67
N GLY A 223 5.36 -1.93 11.91
CA GLY A 223 6.36 -1.47 12.86
C GLY A 223 7.05 -2.67 13.50
N ASP A 224 7.47 -2.55 14.75
CA ASP A 224 8.14 -3.63 15.48
C ASP A 224 7.17 -4.63 16.15
N HIS A 225 5.87 -4.31 16.14
CA HIS A 225 4.80 -5.09 16.80
C HIS A 225 3.64 -5.31 15.82
N THR A 226 2.39 -5.10 16.26
CA THR A 226 1.17 -5.26 15.48
C THR A 226 1.19 -4.45 14.18
N GLY A 227 0.89 -5.09 13.04
CA GLY A 227 0.71 -4.41 11.76
C GLY A 227 -0.75 -4.08 11.44
N ILE A 228 -0.98 -3.04 10.63
CA ILE A 228 -2.28 -2.74 10.00
C ILE A 228 -2.23 -3.16 8.53
N TYR A 229 -3.26 -3.88 8.08
CA TYR A 229 -3.41 -4.33 6.70
C TYR A 229 -4.71 -3.75 6.15
N GLU A 230 -4.62 -3.01 5.05
CA GLU A 230 -5.73 -2.19 4.55
C GLU A 230 -5.68 -2.05 3.03
N PRO A 231 -6.83 -1.98 2.34
CA PRO A 231 -6.85 -1.55 0.95
C PRO A 231 -6.39 -0.10 0.82
N VAL A 232 -5.80 0.26 -0.32
CA VAL A 232 -5.37 1.65 -0.58
C VAL A 232 -6.57 2.56 -0.90
N HIS A 233 -7.64 2.01 -1.48
CA HIS A 233 -8.83 2.78 -1.84
C HIS A 233 -9.57 3.32 -0.60
N GLY A 234 -10.23 4.47 -0.78
CA GLY A 234 -11.04 5.10 0.27
C GLY A 234 -12.38 4.40 0.55
N SER A 235 -13.24 5.07 1.32
CA SER A 235 -14.51 4.52 1.80
C SER A 235 -15.64 4.45 0.77
N ALA A 236 -15.46 5.06 -0.41
CA ALA A 236 -16.41 5.04 -1.54
C ALA A 236 -17.89 5.19 -1.09
N PRO A 237 -18.23 6.29 -0.40
CA PRO A 237 -19.53 6.49 0.26
C PRO A 237 -20.73 6.48 -0.71
N ASP A 238 -20.49 6.84 -1.96
CA ASP A 238 -21.46 6.87 -3.05
C ASP A 238 -21.96 5.47 -3.46
N ILE A 239 -21.20 4.41 -3.13
CA ILE A 239 -21.55 3.01 -3.41
C ILE A 239 -21.72 2.14 -2.16
N ALA A 240 -21.61 2.74 -0.97
CA ALA A 240 -21.75 2.02 0.29
C ALA A 240 -23.14 1.36 0.41
N GLY A 241 -23.17 0.08 0.80
CA GLY A 241 -24.41 -0.70 0.97
C GLY A 241 -25.06 -1.19 -0.33
N GLN A 242 -24.44 -1.00 -1.50
CA GLN A 242 -25.02 -1.38 -2.80
C GLN A 242 -24.50 -2.71 -3.36
N ASP A 243 -23.66 -3.44 -2.62
CA ASP A 243 -23.03 -4.71 -3.07
C ASP A 243 -22.24 -4.58 -4.40
N ILE A 244 -21.67 -3.42 -4.71
CA ILE A 244 -20.88 -3.19 -5.96
C ILE A 244 -19.43 -2.81 -5.72
N ALA A 245 -19.00 -2.68 -4.46
CA ALA A 245 -17.59 -2.44 -4.12
C ALA A 245 -16.72 -3.63 -4.56
N ASN A 246 -15.49 -3.34 -4.97
CA ASN A 246 -14.50 -4.37 -5.28
C ASN A 246 -13.81 -4.84 -3.97
N PRO A 247 -14.00 -6.10 -3.53
CA PRO A 247 -13.41 -6.58 -2.28
C PRO A 247 -11.94 -7.02 -2.44
N ILE A 248 -11.40 -7.07 -3.67
CA ILE A 248 -10.14 -7.75 -3.96
C ILE A 248 -8.95 -7.09 -3.25
N ALA A 249 -8.86 -5.76 -3.19
CA ALA A 249 -7.82 -5.09 -2.42
C ALA A 249 -7.81 -5.52 -0.95
N THR A 250 -8.97 -5.63 -0.31
CA THR A 250 -9.07 -6.11 1.09
C THR A 250 -8.63 -7.57 1.21
N ILE A 251 -9.02 -8.42 0.26
CA ILE A 251 -8.60 -9.85 0.21
C ILE A 251 -7.08 -9.95 0.04
N LEU A 252 -6.49 -9.13 -0.82
CA LEU A 252 -5.03 -9.06 -1.00
C LEU A 252 -4.32 -8.49 0.23
N SER A 253 -4.96 -7.58 0.98
CA SER A 253 -4.45 -7.15 2.30
C SER A 253 -4.45 -8.27 3.32
N VAL A 254 -5.42 -9.20 3.27
CA VAL A 254 -5.38 -10.43 4.08
C VAL A 254 -4.22 -11.33 3.66
N ALA A 255 -3.89 -11.41 2.35
CA ALA A 255 -2.70 -12.12 1.90
C ALA A 255 -1.42 -11.51 2.50
N LEU A 256 -1.29 -10.17 2.48
CA LEU A 256 -0.18 -9.48 3.15
C LEU A 256 -0.15 -9.75 4.66
N MET A 257 -1.31 -9.79 5.31
CA MET A 257 -1.44 -10.09 6.74
C MET A 257 -0.93 -11.49 7.09
N LEU A 258 -1.33 -12.49 6.32
CA LEU A 258 -0.89 -13.88 6.51
C LEU A 258 0.60 -14.03 6.30
N ASP A 259 1.18 -13.34 5.32
CA ASP A 259 2.61 -13.39 5.06
C ASP A 259 3.41 -12.67 6.16
N ILE A 260 3.14 -11.38 6.38
CA ILE A 260 3.99 -10.52 7.20
C ILE A 260 3.76 -10.73 8.70
N ALA A 261 2.50 -10.82 9.16
CA ALA A 261 2.21 -11.08 10.57
C ALA A 261 2.18 -12.57 10.90
N GLY A 262 1.65 -13.40 10.00
CA GLY A 262 1.48 -14.84 10.23
C GLY A 262 2.69 -15.71 9.86
N GLY A 263 3.63 -15.20 9.06
CA GLY A 263 4.71 -16.02 8.49
C GLY A 263 4.22 -17.13 7.55
N HIS A 264 3.00 -17.01 7.04
CA HIS A 264 2.32 -18.00 6.21
C HIS A 264 2.41 -17.63 4.71
N SER A 265 3.62 -17.47 4.19
CA SER A 265 3.86 -17.05 2.79
C SER A 265 3.18 -17.96 1.77
N ALA A 266 3.09 -19.27 2.02
CA ALA A 266 2.38 -20.20 1.16
C ALA A 266 0.87 -19.93 1.10
N ALA A 267 0.23 -19.59 2.23
CA ALA A 267 -1.18 -19.25 2.29
C ALA A 267 -1.45 -17.88 1.63
N SER A 268 -0.55 -16.93 1.84
CA SER A 268 -0.57 -15.63 1.14
C SER A 268 -0.53 -15.81 -0.38
N GLN A 269 0.44 -16.59 -0.87
CA GLN A 269 0.60 -16.85 -2.29
C GLN A 269 -0.62 -17.55 -2.89
N MET A 270 -1.22 -18.49 -2.16
CA MET A 270 -2.47 -19.15 -2.58
C MET A 270 -3.60 -18.14 -2.80
N ILE A 271 -3.77 -17.15 -1.91
CA ILE A 271 -4.80 -16.10 -2.10
C ILE A 271 -4.51 -15.27 -3.35
N VAL A 272 -3.26 -14.85 -3.55
CA VAL A 272 -2.84 -14.05 -4.72
C VAL A 272 -3.09 -14.84 -6.02
N ASP A 273 -2.73 -16.12 -6.03
CA ASP A 273 -2.92 -16.99 -7.19
C ASP A 273 -4.40 -17.26 -7.46
N SER A 274 -5.22 -17.46 -6.43
CA SER A 274 -6.67 -17.60 -6.58
C SER A 274 -7.33 -16.33 -7.12
N VAL A 275 -6.86 -15.13 -6.75
CA VAL A 275 -7.30 -13.86 -7.36
C VAL A 275 -6.91 -13.83 -8.84
N ARG A 276 -5.69 -14.27 -9.20
CA ARG A 276 -5.28 -14.38 -10.60
C ARG A 276 -6.17 -15.37 -11.37
N SER A 277 -6.46 -16.54 -10.80
CA SER A 277 -7.38 -17.54 -11.36
C SER A 277 -8.80 -16.96 -11.54
N PHE A 278 -9.31 -16.21 -10.56
CA PHE A 278 -10.58 -15.51 -10.65
C PHE A 278 -10.62 -14.56 -11.86
N LEU A 279 -9.59 -13.73 -12.02
CA LEU A 279 -9.51 -12.82 -13.17
C LEU A 279 -9.36 -13.55 -14.52
N LYS A 280 -8.63 -14.67 -14.56
CA LYS A 280 -8.48 -15.53 -15.75
C LYS A 280 -9.80 -16.12 -16.23
N THR A 281 -10.69 -16.44 -15.29
CA THR A 281 -12.04 -16.89 -15.63
C THR A 281 -12.95 -15.75 -16.11
N GLY A 282 -12.43 -14.53 -16.33
CA GLY A 282 -13.21 -13.41 -16.85
C GLY A 282 -14.20 -12.80 -15.85
N TYR A 283 -14.23 -13.25 -14.60
CA TYR A 283 -15.02 -12.60 -13.56
C TYR A 283 -14.46 -11.22 -13.23
N ARG A 284 -15.35 -10.25 -13.05
CA ARG A 284 -15.02 -8.86 -12.72
C ARG A 284 -16.03 -8.35 -11.70
N THR A 285 -15.65 -7.40 -10.86
CA THR A 285 -16.62 -6.51 -10.20
C THR A 285 -16.94 -5.34 -11.13
N LYS A 286 -17.94 -4.52 -10.78
CA LYS A 286 -18.36 -3.39 -11.61
C LYS A 286 -17.20 -2.43 -11.95
N GLU A 287 -16.32 -2.14 -10.98
CA GLU A 287 -15.14 -1.30 -11.17
C GLU A 287 -14.18 -1.86 -12.22
N LEU A 288 -13.97 -3.17 -12.23
CA LEU A 288 -13.03 -3.85 -13.13
C LEU A 288 -13.64 -4.21 -14.48
N SER A 289 -14.94 -3.96 -14.68
CA SER A 289 -15.64 -4.32 -15.90
C SER A 289 -15.55 -3.20 -16.94
N ASP A 290 -15.45 -3.61 -18.20
CA ASP A 290 -15.48 -2.73 -19.36
C ASP A 290 -16.57 -3.18 -20.35
N LYS A 291 -16.64 -2.52 -21.52
CA LYS A 291 -17.62 -2.84 -22.57
C LYS A 291 -17.46 -4.25 -23.16
N SER A 292 -16.30 -4.88 -22.98
CA SER A 292 -16.00 -6.23 -23.48
C SER A 292 -16.30 -7.32 -22.46
N THR A 293 -16.52 -6.93 -21.20
CA THR A 293 -16.79 -7.87 -20.11
C THR A 293 -18.18 -8.51 -20.28
N ASP A 294 -18.23 -9.84 -20.23
CA ASP A 294 -19.49 -10.60 -20.24
C ASP A 294 -20.35 -10.18 -19.04
N PRO A 295 -21.57 -9.64 -19.24
CA PRO A 295 -22.45 -9.23 -18.14
C PRO A 295 -22.75 -10.35 -17.14
N ALA A 296 -22.76 -11.61 -17.57
CA ALA A 296 -22.96 -12.76 -16.67
C ALA A 296 -21.77 -13.02 -15.74
N ARG A 297 -20.62 -12.40 -16.00
CA ARG A 297 -19.40 -12.48 -15.21
C ARG A 297 -19.12 -11.22 -14.39
N ILE A 298 -20.02 -10.24 -14.42
CA ILE A 298 -19.97 -9.07 -13.54
C ILE A 298 -20.65 -9.43 -12.22
N LEU A 299 -19.86 -9.49 -11.14
CA LEU A 299 -20.31 -9.89 -9.81
C LEU A 299 -20.43 -8.69 -8.88
N GLY A 300 -21.38 -8.78 -7.95
CA GLY A 300 -21.41 -7.93 -6.75
C GLY A 300 -20.28 -8.27 -5.77
N CYS A 301 -20.12 -7.45 -4.74
CA CYS A 301 -19.07 -7.58 -3.72
C CYS A 301 -19.11 -8.96 -3.05
N THR A 302 -20.29 -9.36 -2.57
CA THR A 302 -20.50 -10.64 -1.87
C THR A 302 -20.20 -11.82 -2.79
N ALA A 303 -20.77 -11.82 -4.00
CA ALA A 303 -20.59 -12.89 -4.97
C ALA A 303 -19.12 -13.02 -5.45
N CYS A 304 -18.40 -11.90 -5.54
CA CYS A 304 -16.97 -11.90 -5.84
C CYS A 304 -16.17 -12.62 -4.74
N GLY A 305 -16.40 -12.29 -3.48
CA GLY A 305 -15.78 -12.96 -2.33
C GLY A 305 -16.07 -14.46 -2.31
N ASP A 306 -17.34 -14.85 -2.47
CA ASP A 306 -17.75 -16.27 -2.53
C ASP A 306 -17.06 -17.03 -3.66
N GLN A 307 -16.92 -16.39 -4.82
CA GLN A 307 -16.28 -17.01 -5.98
C GLN A 307 -14.77 -17.21 -5.76
N ILE A 308 -14.08 -16.25 -5.15
CA ILE A 308 -12.67 -16.40 -4.79
C ILE A 308 -12.50 -17.53 -3.75
N VAL A 309 -13.37 -17.62 -2.74
CA VAL A 309 -13.34 -18.72 -1.77
C VAL A 309 -13.53 -20.09 -2.44
N LYS A 310 -14.43 -20.20 -3.43
CA LYS A 310 -14.60 -21.45 -4.20
C LYS A 310 -13.32 -21.83 -4.93
N ILE A 311 -12.63 -20.87 -5.53
CA ILE A 311 -11.36 -21.09 -6.24
C ILE A 311 -10.27 -21.54 -5.27
N ILE A 312 -10.11 -20.85 -4.13
CA ILE A 312 -9.16 -21.24 -3.07
C ILE A 312 -9.39 -22.70 -2.64
N LYS A 313 -10.65 -23.07 -2.39
CA LYS A 313 -10.99 -24.44 -2.01
C LYS A 313 -10.62 -25.44 -3.10
N ALA A 314 -10.95 -25.17 -4.36
CA ALA A 314 -10.63 -26.08 -5.47
C ALA A 314 -9.11 -26.28 -5.66
N GLU A 315 -8.33 -25.19 -5.54
CA GLU A 315 -6.87 -25.23 -5.65
C GLU A 315 -6.24 -25.97 -4.47
N ALA A 316 -6.73 -25.80 -3.24
CA ALA A 316 -6.26 -26.54 -2.07
C ALA A 316 -6.52 -28.06 -2.15
N HIS A 317 -7.67 -28.48 -2.70
CA HIS A 317 -7.95 -29.90 -2.93
C HIS A 317 -7.03 -30.49 -4.02
N SER A 318 -6.74 -29.72 -5.07
CA SER A 318 -5.84 -30.17 -6.14
C SER A 318 -4.41 -30.38 -5.63
N ASN A 319 -3.90 -29.48 -4.78
CA ASN A 319 -2.55 -29.58 -4.21
C ASN A 319 -2.41 -30.71 -3.17
N SER A 320 -3.46 -31.02 -2.41
CA SER A 320 -3.43 -32.15 -1.47
C SER A 320 -3.47 -33.52 -2.16
N THR A 321 -4.00 -33.59 -3.39
CA THR A 321 -4.04 -34.83 -4.18
C THR A 321 -2.71 -35.14 -4.89
N LEU A 322 -1.85 -34.14 -5.08
CA LEU A 322 -0.52 -34.29 -5.69
C LEU A 322 0.58 -34.73 -4.69
N HIS A 323 0.25 -34.80 -3.40
CA HIS A 323 1.17 -35.17 -2.31
C HIS A 323 0.81 -36.52 -1.65
N VAL A 324 0.07 -37.40 -2.34
CA VAL A 324 -0.21 -38.79 -1.93
C VAL A 324 0.50 -39.77 -2.86
#